data_AF-A0A653UBM8-F1
#
_entry.id   AF-A0A653UBM8-F1
#
_cell.length_a   1.000
_cell.length_b   1.000
_cell.length_c   1.000
_cell.angle_alpha   90.00
_cell.angle_beta   90.00
_cell.angle_gamma   90.00
#
_symmetry.space_group_name_H-M   'P 1'
#
loop_
_entity.id
_entity.type
_entity.pdbx_description
1 polymer ?
#
loop_
_entity_poly.entity_id
_entity_poly.type
_entity_poly.pdbx_seq_one_letter_code
_entity_poly.pdbx_strand_id
1 'polypeptide(L)' 'MHSGNGPHEEMNLRAIGCFDQALTDVGVVDDPLRKVLHDYFAWTTTNTMARYEHSADDVPAGLGLTMWSWDGRVVG' A
#
# COMPACT_ATOMS: atom_id res chain seq x y z
N MET A 1 14.38 1.13 -2.77
CA MET A 1 14.10 1.70 -1.43
C MET A 1 13.21 0.80 -0.58
N HIS A 2 12.31 -0.02 -1.15
CA HIS A 2 11.46 -0.95 -0.36
C HIS A 2 11.86 -2.44 -0.43
N SER A 3 12.58 -2.86 -1.47
CA SER A 3 13.09 -4.22 -1.61
C SER A 3 14.39 -4.46 -0.83
N GLY A 4 14.66 -5.71 -0.43
CA GLY A 4 15.90 -6.11 0.24
C GLY A 4 16.01 -5.72 1.71
N ASN A 5 14.89 -5.33 2.35
CA ASN A 5 14.85 -4.95 3.76
C ASN A 5 14.46 -6.11 4.70
N GLY A 6 14.23 -7.31 4.15
CA GLY A 6 13.70 -8.46 4.88
C GLY A 6 12.20 -8.32 5.24
N PRO A 7 11.63 -9.32 5.93
CA PRO A 7 10.23 -9.31 6.33
C PRO A 7 9.94 -8.15 7.30
N HIS A 8 8.83 -7.46 7.06
CA HIS A 8 8.50 -6.22 7.79
C HIS A 8 6.99 -6.06 8.05
N GLU A 9 6.32 -7.14 8.41
CA GLU A 9 4.86 -7.16 8.69
C GLU A 9 4.46 -6.16 9.78
N GLU A 10 5.18 -6.10 10.89
CA GLU A 10 4.89 -5.15 11.97
C GLU A 10 5.00 -3.70 11.48
N MET A 11 6.04 -3.40 10.69
CA MET A 11 6.24 -2.07 10.12
C MET A 11 5.11 -1.71 9.15
N ASN A 12 4.63 -2.67 8.36
CA ASN A 12 3.49 -2.50 7.46
C ASN A 12 2.22 -2.13 8.21
N LEU A 13 1.89 -2.86 9.28
CA LEU A 13 0.72 -2.56 10.12
C LEU A 13 0.81 -1.17 10.76
N ARG A 14 1.99 -0.79 11.26
CA ARG A 14 2.22 0.55 11.82
C ARG A 14 2.08 1.65 10.74
N ALA A 15 2.63 1.43 9.56
CA ALA A 15 2.53 2.38 8.45
C ALA A 15 1.07 2.62 8.02
N ILE A 16 0.26 1.56 7.96
CA ILE A 16 -1.17 1.65 7.65
C ILE A 16 -1.90 2.47 8.72
N GLY A 17 -1.65 2.19 10.00
CA GLY A 17 -2.25 2.96 11.09
C GLY A 17 -1.85 4.44 11.06
N CYS A 18 -0.58 4.75 10.77
CA CYS A 18 -0.12 6.13 10.59
C CYS A 18 -0.80 6.82 9.40
N PHE A 19 -1.04 6.09 8.31
CA PHE A 19 -1.75 6.63 7.15
C PHE A 19 -3.21 6.96 7.48
N ASP A 20 -3.91 6.08 8.20
CA ASP A 20 -5.28 6.33 8.66
C ASP A 20 -5.39 7.55 9.58
N GLN A 21 -4.39 7.73 10.45
CA GLN A 21 -4.30 8.92 11.29
C GLN A 21 -4.05 10.17 10.44
N ALA A 22 -3.15 10.10 9.46
CA ALA A 22 -2.87 11.23 8.58
C ALA A 22 -4.11 11.66 7.77
N LEU A 23 -4.95 10.71 7.31
CA LEU A 23 -6.24 11.02 6.68
C LEU A 23 -7.15 11.82 7.62
N THR A 24 -7.18 11.45 8.90
CA THR A 24 -7.94 12.18 9.92
C THR A 24 -7.39 13.58 10.13
N ASP A 25 -6.06 13.72 10.21
CA ASP A 25 -5.39 15.00 10.44
C ASP A 25 -5.65 16.02 9.32
N VAL A 26 -5.85 15.54 8.08
CA VAL A 26 -6.18 16.38 6.91
C VAL A 26 -7.68 16.48 6.62
N GLY A 27 -8.53 15.92 7.48
CA GLY A 27 -9.99 16.04 7.37
C GLY A 27 -10.67 15.08 6.38
N VAL A 28 -9.97 14.04 5.91
CA VAL A 28 -10.56 12.96 5.09
C VAL A 28 -11.15 11.91 6.02
N VAL A 29 -12.32 12.22 6.57
CA VAL A 29 -13.00 11.41 7.58
C VAL A 29 -14.20 10.62 7.03
N ASP A 30 -14.73 11.04 5.89
CA ASP A 30 -15.95 10.47 5.31
C ASP A 30 -15.68 9.50 4.15
N ASP A 31 -16.61 8.56 4.00
CA ASP A 31 -16.66 7.63 2.87
C ASP A 31 -17.33 8.26 1.64
N PRO A 32 -16.99 7.80 0.42
CA PRO A 32 -16.17 6.62 0.12
C PRO A 32 -14.66 6.88 0.10
N LEU A 33 -14.23 8.16 0.12
CA LEU A 33 -12.83 8.51 -0.11
C LEU A 33 -11.89 7.92 0.96
N ARG A 34 -12.27 8.02 2.24
CA ARG A 34 -11.48 7.46 3.34
C ARG A 34 -11.24 5.97 3.16
N LYS A 35 -12.31 5.21 2.94
CA LYS A 35 -12.23 3.77 2.67
C LYS A 35 -11.35 3.44 1.47
N VAL A 36 -11.53 4.12 0.34
CA VAL A 36 -10.76 3.82 -0.88
C VAL A 36 -9.27 4.06 -0.69
N LEU A 37 -8.89 5.15 -0.01
CA LEU A 37 -7.49 5.46 0.28
C LEU A 37 -6.87 4.46 1.25
N HIS A 38 -7.61 4.06 2.30
CA HIS A 38 -7.18 3.00 3.21
C HIS A 38 -6.94 1.69 2.46
N ASP A 39 -7.93 1.21 1.69
CA ASP A 39 -7.85 -0.06 0.96
C ASP A 39 -6.67 -0.06 -0.03
N TYR A 40 -6.46 1.06 -0.75
CA TYR A 40 -5.32 1.23 -1.66
C TYR A 40 -3.98 1.14 -0.93
N PHE A 41 -3.82 1.89 0.16
CA PHE A 41 -2.55 1.99 0.87
C PHE A 41 -2.22 0.67 1.59
N ALA A 42 -3.21 0.07 2.25
CA ALA A 42 -3.07 -1.22 2.92
C ALA A 42 -2.69 -2.32 1.92
N TRP A 43 -3.36 -2.38 0.77
CA TRP A 43 -3.03 -3.36 -0.27
C TRP A 43 -1.62 -3.15 -0.82
N THR A 44 -1.25 -1.91 -1.17
CA THR A 44 0.07 -1.60 -1.74
C THR A 44 1.21 -1.96 -0.78
N THR A 45 1.02 -1.65 0.51
CA THR A 45 1.99 -1.90 1.58
C THR A 45 2.20 -3.40 1.82
N THR A 46 1.11 -4.17 1.89
CA THR A 46 1.15 -5.62 2.20
C THR A 46 1.39 -6.51 0.98
N ASN A 47 1.19 -6.00 -0.24
CA ASN A 47 1.37 -6.76 -1.47
C ASN A 47 2.60 -6.27 -2.22
N THR A 48 2.51 -5.13 -2.92
CA THR A 48 3.56 -4.70 -3.85
C THR A 48 4.88 -4.38 -3.13
N MET A 49 4.83 -3.68 -2.00
CA MET A 49 6.03 -3.27 -1.26
C MET A 49 6.67 -4.42 -0.48
N ALA A 50 5.85 -5.33 0.07
CA ALA A 50 6.33 -6.50 0.80
C ALA A 50 6.82 -7.65 -0.11
N ARG A 51 6.41 -7.69 -1.38
CA ARG A 51 6.65 -8.82 -2.29
C ARG A 51 8.13 -9.13 -2.56
N TYR A 52 9.00 -8.12 -2.55
CA TYR A 52 10.40 -8.25 -2.93
C TYR A 52 11.32 -7.99 -1.73
N GLU A 53 11.01 -8.61 -0.60
CA GLU A 53 11.70 -8.40 0.68
C GLU A 53 13.16 -8.89 0.70
N HIS A 54 13.51 -9.84 -0.17
CA HIS A 54 14.83 -10.47 -0.20
C HIS A 54 15.89 -9.64 -0.95
N SER A 55 15.62 -9.23 -2.19
CA SER A 55 16.54 -8.39 -2.97
C SER A 55 15.79 -7.41 -3.88
N ALA A 56 16.43 -6.27 -4.18
CA ALA A 56 15.97 -5.37 -5.23
C ALA A 56 16.09 -6.00 -6.63
N ASP A 57 17.00 -6.96 -6.82
CA ASP A 57 17.18 -7.67 -8.08
C ASP A 57 15.97 -8.58 -8.40
N ASP A 58 15.16 -8.92 -7.39
CA ASP A 58 13.96 -9.73 -7.56
C ASP A 58 12.80 -8.92 -8.18
N VAL A 59 12.93 -7.59 -8.30
CA VAL A 59 11.92 -6.71 -8.91
C VAL A 59 12.02 -6.79 -10.44
N PRO A 60 10.97 -7.28 -11.15
CA PRO A 60 11.00 -7.39 -12.60
C PRO A 60 11.11 -6.02 -13.29
N ALA A 61 11.91 -5.97 -14.36
CA ALA A 61 11.90 -4.82 -15.26
C ALA A 61 10.50 -4.65 -15.88
N GLY A 62 10.00 -3.40 -15.89
CA GLY A 62 8.68 -3.09 -16.44
C GLY A 62 7.51 -3.58 -15.60
N LEU A 63 7.70 -3.80 -14.29
CA LEU A 63 6.60 -4.15 -13.39
C LEU A 63 5.45 -3.13 -13.51
N GLY A 64 4.29 -3.61 -13.96
CA GLY A 64 3.11 -2.79 -14.15
C GLY A 64 2.55 -2.26 -12.83
N LEU A 65 2.04 -1.03 -12.87
CA LEU A 65 1.34 -0.45 -11.72
C LEU A 65 -0.07 -1.02 -11.62
N THR A 66 -0.46 -1.37 -10.39
CA THR A 66 -1.84 -1.77 -10.10
C THR A 66 -2.74 -0.53 -10.13
N MET A 67 -3.87 -0.64 -10.83
CA MET A 67 -4.86 0.43 -10.96
C MET A 67 -5.95 0.31 -9.90
N TRP A 68 -6.49 1.46 -9.49
CA TRP A 68 -7.53 1.55 -8.47
C TRP A 68 -8.67 2.46 -8.94
N SER A 69 -9.91 2.03 -8.74
CA SER A 69 -11.13 2.82 -8.94
C SER A 69 -11.79 3.13 -7.59
N TRP A 70 -12.89 3.88 -7.62
CA TRP A 70 -13.71 4.10 -6.44
C TRP A 70 -14.32 2.82 -5.86
N ASP A 71 -14.48 1.78 -6.68
CA ASP A 71 -15.00 0.47 -6.28
C ASP A 71 -13.89 -0.48 -5.78
N GLY A 72 -12.63 -0.03 -5.78
CA GLY A 72 -11.48 -0.81 -5.33
C GLY A 72 -10.48 -1.12 -6.44
N ARG A 73 -9.67 -2.15 -6.21
CA ARG A 73 -8.63 -2.58 -7.16
C ARG A 73 -9.25 -3.02 -8.49
N VAL A 74 -8.78 -2.44 -9.60
CA VAL A 74 -9.16 -2.91 -10.95
C VAL A 74 -8.40 -4.20 -11.23
N VAL A 75 -9.14 -5.28 -11.46
CA VAL A 75 -8.57 -6.56 -11.89
C VAL A 75 -8.73 -6.64 -13.41
N GLY A 76 -7.60 -6.76 -14.11
CA GLY A 76 -7.55 -7.01 -15.56
C GLY A 76 -7.54 -8.49 -15.90
#